data_AF-A0A7L8AJQ9-F1
#
_entry.id   AF-A0A7L8AJQ9-F1
#
_cell.length_a   1.000
_cell.length_b   1.000
_cell.length_c   1.000
_cell.angle_alpha   90.00
_cell.angle_beta   90.00
_cell.angle_gamma   90.00
#
_symmetry.space_group_name_H-M   'P 1'
#
loop_
_entity.id
_entity.type
_entity.pdbx_description
1 polymer ?
#
loop_
_entity_poly.entity_id
_entity_poly.type
_entity_poly.pdbx_seq_one_letter_code
_entity_poly.pdbx_strand_id
1 'polypeptide(L)'
;MKEKEEILKHQKKQVQLKKEIKKIKKTIPIYLAGFVFIMFLIIFLFEDKLYIYFKGSLNFILIGISITIISGVIFYYYCQRKIKSKEKLSKAIGVKLYSLMKLEDE
;
A
#
# COMPACT_ATOMS: atom_id res chain seq x y z
N MET A 1 -6.52 32.43 19.96
CA MET A 1 -5.30 31.56 20.03
C MET A 1 -5.62 30.08 19.83
N LYS A 2 -6.63 29.52 20.51
CA LYS A 2 -6.97 28.07 20.40
C LYS A 2 -7.36 27.63 18.98
N GLU A 3 -8.10 28.46 18.24
CA GLU A 3 -8.54 28.14 16.86
C GLU A 3 -7.37 28.08 15.86
N LYS A 4 -6.43 29.04 15.94
CA LYS A 4 -5.18 29.00 15.13
C LYS A 4 -4.34 27.75 15.40
N GLU A 5 -4.28 27.28 16.65
CA GLU A 5 -3.61 26.02 16.98
C GLU A 5 -4.33 24.80 16.39
N GLU A 6 -5.67 24.76 16.42
CA GLU A 6 -6.44 23.69 15.81
C GLU A 6 -6.29 23.65 14.28
N ILE A 7 -6.34 24.82 13.63
CA ILE A 7 -6.09 24.95 12.19
C ILE A 7 -4.70 24.43 11.82
N LEU A 8 -3.67 24.84 12.58
CA LEU A 8 -2.30 24.37 12.37
C LEU A 8 -2.17 22.85 12.55
N LYS A 9 -2.87 22.29 13.55
CA LYS A 9 -2.89 20.84 13.83
C LYS A 9 -3.54 20.06 12.70
N HIS A 10 -4.66 20.55 12.16
CA HIS A 10 -5.35 19.95 11.02
C HIS A 10 -4.53 20.04 9.72
N GLN A 11 -3.83 21.15 9.48
CA GLN A 11 -2.91 21.28 8.34
C GLN A 11 -1.73 20.30 8.44
N LYS A 12 -1.07 20.21 9.61
CA LYS A 12 0.01 19.24 9.85
C LYS A 12 -0.46 17.80 9.61
N LYS A 13 -1.67 17.46 10.07
CA LYS A 13 -2.27 16.13 9.87
C LYS A 13 -2.57 15.84 8.39
N GLN A 14 -3.02 16.83 7.63
CA GLN A 14 -3.19 16.69 6.16
C GLN A 14 -1.86 16.42 5.44
N VAL A 15 -0.80 17.16 5.79
CA VAL A 15 0.54 16.97 5.21
C VAL A 15 1.10 15.59 5.56
N GLN A 16 0.92 15.13 6.79
CA GLN A 16 1.30 13.78 7.22
C GLN A 16 0.55 12.70 6.41
N LEU A 17 -0.77 12.81 6.26
CA LEU A 17 -1.57 11.87 5.48
C LEU A 17 -1.11 11.80 4.01
N LYS A 18 -0.82 12.95 3.38
CA LYS A 18 -0.26 12.99 2.01
C LYS A 18 1.12 12.34 1.93
N LYS A 19 2.00 12.58 2.91
CA LYS A 19 3.32 11.93 3.00
C LYS A 19 3.21 10.41 3.15
N GLU A 20 2.29 9.94 3.98
CA GLU A 20 2.04 8.50 4.19
C GLU A 20 1.50 7.84 2.91
N ILE A 21 0.55 8.47 2.21
CA ILE A 21 0.06 7.97 0.92
C ILE A 21 1.20 7.88 -0.09
N LYS A 22 2.05 8.92 -0.18
CA LYS A 22 3.21 8.92 -1.08
C LYS A 22 4.23 7.84 -0.71
N LYS A 23 4.49 7.63 0.59
CA LYS A 23 5.33 6.53 1.07
C LYS A 23 4.74 5.19 0.64
N ILE A 24 3.47 4.92 0.94
CA ILE A 24 2.82 3.65 0.55
C ILE A 24 2.95 3.42 -0.96
N LYS A 25 2.62 4.42 -1.79
CA LYS A 25 2.75 4.34 -3.26
C LYS A 25 4.20 4.04 -3.70
N LYS A 26 5.19 4.65 -3.06
CA LYS A 26 6.61 4.40 -3.37
C LYS A 26 7.10 3.03 -2.89
N THR A 27 6.51 2.48 -1.84
CA THR A 27 6.95 1.19 -1.28
C THR A 27 6.31 -0.01 -2.00
N ILE A 28 5.12 0.14 -2.59
CA ILE A 28 4.46 -0.91 -3.39
C ILE A 28 5.40 -1.54 -4.43
N PRO A 29 6.06 -0.78 -5.34
CA PRO A 29 6.93 -1.38 -6.35
C PRO A 29 8.15 -2.09 -5.72
N ILE A 30 8.69 -1.56 -4.62
CA ILE A 30 9.83 -2.17 -3.90
C ILE A 30 9.42 -3.51 -3.29
N TYR A 31 8.27 -3.56 -2.62
CA TYR A 31 7.74 -4.79 -2.05
C TYR A 31 7.38 -5.82 -3.12
N LEU A 32 6.78 -5.39 -4.24
CA LEU A 32 6.50 -6.29 -5.37
C LEU A 32 7.78 -6.85 -5.98
N ALA A 33 8.80 -6.03 -6.20
CA ALA A 33 10.09 -6.49 -6.71
C ALA A 33 10.77 -7.49 -5.75
N GLY A 34 10.79 -7.17 -4.44
CA GLY A 34 11.33 -8.07 -3.43
C GLY A 34 10.56 -9.39 -3.33
N PHE A 35 9.23 -9.35 -3.46
CA PHE A 35 8.40 -10.54 -3.46
C PHE A 35 8.68 -11.46 -4.65
N VAL A 36 8.80 -10.89 -5.86
CA VAL A 36 9.17 -11.66 -7.06
C VAL A 36 10.57 -12.26 -6.91
N PHE A 37 11.53 -11.50 -6.38
CA PHE A 37 12.89 -11.97 -6.15
C PHE A 37 12.94 -13.14 -5.16
N ILE A 38 12.21 -13.05 -4.05
CA ILE A 38 12.10 -14.13 -3.06
C ILE A 38 11.46 -15.38 -3.68
N MET A 39 10.41 -15.23 -4.49
CA MET A 39 9.80 -16.36 -5.19
C MET A 39 10.79 -17.06 -6.13
N PHE A 40 11.60 -16.30 -6.86
CA PHE A 40 12.69 -16.86 -7.68
C PHE A 40 13.70 -17.64 -6.84
N LEU A 41 14.12 -17.10 -5.69
CA LEU A 41 15.04 -17.78 -4.78
C LEU A 41 14.46 -19.09 -4.24
N ILE A 42 13.17 -19.10 -3.87
CA ILE A 42 12.49 -20.30 -3.39
C ILE A 42 12.46 -21.37 -4.49
N ILE A 43 12.11 -20.99 -5.72
CA ILE A 43 12.08 -21.89 -6.87
C ILE A 43 13.46 -22.50 -7.09
N PHE A 44 14.51 -21.67 -7.10
CA PHE A 44 15.88 -22.11 -7.33
C PHE A 44 16.41 -23.04 -6.22
N LEU A 45 16.16 -22.71 -4.95
CA LEU A 45 16.66 -23.49 -3.81
C LEU A 45 15.95 -24.83 -3.64
N PHE A 46 14.69 -24.93 -4.07
CA PHE A 46 13.86 -26.10 -3.85
C PHE A 46 13.54 -26.88 -5.12
N GLU A 47 14.18 -26.56 -6.25
CA GLU A 47 13.93 -27.18 -7.56
C GLU A 47 13.93 -28.71 -7.48
N ASP A 48 14.97 -29.32 -6.92
CA ASP A 48 15.11 -30.78 -6.80
C ASP A 48 14.04 -31.43 -5.90
N LYS A 49 13.71 -30.79 -4.77
CA LYS A 49 12.71 -31.32 -3.82
C LYS A 49 11.29 -31.20 -4.35
N LEU A 50 11.03 -30.13 -5.11
CA LEU A 50 9.70 -29.83 -5.64
C LEU A 50 9.43 -30.54 -6.96
N TYR A 51 10.47 -30.92 -7.71
CA TYR A 51 10.35 -31.76 -8.90
C TYR A 51 9.61 -33.08 -8.60
N ILE A 52 9.93 -33.72 -7.48
CA ILE A 52 9.31 -34.98 -7.03
C ILE A 52 7.84 -34.74 -6.64
N TYR A 53 7.54 -33.62 -5.96
CA TYR A 53 6.19 -33.31 -5.49
C TYR A 53 5.23 -32.91 -6.61
N PHE A 54 5.70 -32.12 -7.57
CA PHE A 54 4.87 -31.55 -8.63
C PHE A 54 4.86 -32.38 -9.93
N LYS A 55 5.53 -33.54 -9.93
CA LYS A 55 5.66 -34.46 -11.07
C LYS A 55 6.08 -33.73 -12.36
N GLY A 56 7.06 -32.83 -12.24
CA GLY A 56 7.61 -32.06 -13.35
C GLY A 56 7.76 -30.56 -13.06
N SER A 57 8.83 -29.98 -13.60
CA SER A 57 9.20 -28.57 -13.41
C SER A 57 8.16 -27.59 -13.95
N LEU A 58 7.52 -27.90 -15.08
CA LEU A 58 6.52 -27.04 -15.71
C LEU A 58 5.28 -26.81 -14.83
N ASN A 59 4.76 -27.86 -14.18
CA ASN A 59 3.59 -27.74 -13.30
C ASN A 59 3.91 -26.91 -12.05
N PHE A 60 5.12 -27.08 -11.50
CA PHE A 60 5.57 -26.30 -10.36
C PHE A 60 5.68 -24.81 -10.71
N ILE A 61 6.29 -24.48 -11.85
CA ILE A 61 6.43 -23.10 -12.32
C ILE A 61 5.04 -22.47 -12.56
N LEU A 62 4.12 -23.20 -13.21
CA LEU A 62 2.76 -22.72 -13.45
C LEU A 62 2.00 -22.41 -12.15
N ILE A 63 2.10 -23.28 -11.15
CA ILE A 63 1.45 -23.07 -9.85
C ILE A 63 2.12 -21.90 -9.11
N GLY A 64 3.45 -21.81 -9.13
CA GLY A 64 4.21 -20.71 -8.52
C GLY A 64 3.86 -19.35 -9.12
N ILE A 65 3.76 -19.26 -10.45
CA ILE A 65 3.33 -18.05 -11.15
C ILE A 65 1.90 -17.70 -10.78
N SER A 66 0.99 -18.68 -10.78
CA SER A 66 -0.42 -18.48 -10.43
C SER A 66 -0.57 -17.92 -9.01
N ILE A 67 0.13 -18.50 -8.03
CA ILE A 67 0.14 -18.03 -6.64
C ILE A 67 0.73 -16.61 -6.54
N THR A 68 1.81 -16.33 -7.28
CA THR A 68 2.46 -14.99 -7.30
C THR A 68 1.52 -13.91 -7.84
N ILE A 69 0.76 -14.23 -8.89
CA ILE A 69 -0.22 -13.30 -9.47
C ILE A 69 -1.35 -13.05 -8.47
N ILE A 70 -1.93 -14.12 -7.90
CA ILE A 70 -3.04 -14.01 -6.94
C ILE A 70 -2.62 -13.20 -5.71
N SER A 71 -1.46 -13.50 -5.13
CA SER A 71 -0.94 -12.76 -3.97
C SER A 71 -0.63 -11.31 -4.31
N GLY A 72 -0.08 -11.04 -5.50
CA GLY A 72 0.17 -9.68 -6.00
C GLY A 72 -1.12 -8.85 -6.13
N VAL A 73 -2.19 -9.45 -6.67
CA VAL A 73 -3.50 -8.79 -6.80
C VAL A 73 -4.11 -8.51 -5.42
N ILE A 74 -4.06 -9.47 -4.49
CA ILE A 74 -4.55 -9.29 -3.12
C ILE A 74 -3.79 -8.16 -2.41
N PHE A 75 -2.46 -8.16 -2.51
CA PHE A 75 -1.62 -7.13 -1.92
C PHE A 75 -1.92 -5.74 -2.50
N TYR A 76 -2.04 -5.64 -3.82
CA TYR A 76 -2.39 -4.39 -4.49
C TYR A 76 -3.76 -3.88 -4.02
N TYR A 77 -4.76 -4.76 -3.95
CA TYR A 77 -6.09 -4.41 -3.48
C TYR A 77 -6.08 -3.91 -2.02
N TYR A 78 -5.33 -4.58 -1.14
CA TYR A 78 -5.15 -4.15 0.25
C TYR A 78 -4.51 -2.75 0.34
N CYS A 79 -3.44 -2.51 -0.41
CA CYS A 79 -2.78 -1.21 -0.49
C CYS A 79 -3.75 -0.12 -0.99
N GLN A 80 -4.55 -0.41 -2.01
CA GLN A 80 -5.52 0.54 -2.54
C GLN A 80 -6.63 0.88 -1.53
N ARG A 81 -7.15 -0.09 -0.78
CA ARG A 81 -8.11 0.20 0.31
C ARG A 81 -7.49 1.11 1.36
N LYS A 82 -6.23 0.87 1.74
CA LYS A 82 -5.51 1.69 2.72
C LYS A 82 -5.29 3.12 2.23
N ILE A 83 -4.94 3.29 0.95
CA ILE A 83 -4.82 4.60 0.31
C ILE A 83 -6.17 5.32 0.29
N LYS A 84 -7.23 4.68 -0.20
CA LYS A 84 -8.58 5.27 -0.27
C LYS A 84 -9.09 5.72 1.10
N SER A 85 -8.84 4.93 2.16
CA SER A 85 -9.19 5.30 3.53
C SER A 85 -8.47 6.58 3.98
N LYS A 86 -7.16 6.68 3.74
CA LYS A 86 -6.36 7.87 4.07
C LYS A 86 -6.74 9.09 3.23
N GLU A 87 -7.10 8.90 1.97
CA GLU A 87 -7.61 9.97 1.10
C GLU A 87 -8.96 10.51 1.58
N LYS A 88 -9.89 9.63 1.99
CA LYS A 88 -11.17 10.03 2.60
C LYS A 88 -10.95 10.85 3.88
N LEU A 89 -10.05 10.39 4.76
CA LEU A 89 -9.65 11.13 5.96
C LEU A 89 -9.05 12.50 5.62
N SER A 90 -8.19 12.57 4.62
CA SER A 90 -7.59 13.83 4.19
C SER A 90 -8.63 14.81 3.63
N LYS A 91 -9.62 14.33 2.86
CA LYS A 91 -10.73 15.14 2.34
C LYS A 91 -11.64 15.64 3.48
N ALA A 92 -11.98 14.78 4.44
CA ALA A 92 -12.79 15.16 5.60
C ALA A 92 -12.11 16.25 6.45
N ILE A 93 -10.79 16.16 6.63
CA ILE A 93 -10.02 17.22 7.30
C ILE A 93 -10.03 18.51 6.48
N GLY A 94 -9.93 18.43 5.14
CA GLY A 94 -10.01 19.60 4.26
C GLY A 94 -11.33 20.35 4.39
N VAL A 95 -12.45 19.63 4.43
CA VAL A 95 -13.79 20.23 4.63
C VAL A 95 -13.90 20.92 6.00
N LYS A 96 -13.42 20.26 7.06
CA LYS A 96 -13.39 20.87 8.41
C LYS A 96 -12.49 22.11 8.48
N LEU A 97 -11.37 22.10 7.77
CA LEU A 97 -10.45 23.24 7.72
C LEU A 97 -11.10 24.43 7.03
N TYR A 98 -11.81 24.18 5.91
CA TYR A 98 -12.53 25.21 5.16
C TYR A 98 -13.65 25.84 5.99
N SER A 99 -14.43 25.04 6.73
CA SER A 99 -15.45 25.58 7.63
C SER A 99 -14.82 26.43 8.74
N LEU A 100 -13.75 25.95 9.38
CA LEU A 100 -13.06 26.68 10.45
C LEU A 100 -12.48 28.02 9.97
N MET A 101 -11.85 28.06 8.80
CA MET A 101 -11.31 29.31 8.23
C MET A 101 -12.41 30.29 7.86
N LYS A 102 -13.53 29.81 7.29
CA LYS A 102 -14.66 30.67 6.95
C LYS A 102 -15.30 31.31 8.19
N LEU A 103 -15.32 30.59 9.31
CA LEU A 103 -15.79 31.07 10.62
C LEU A 103 -14.82 32.05 11.31
N GLU A 104 -13.53 32.05 10.96
CA GLU A 104 -12.53 32.98 11.49
C GLU A 104 -12.51 34.32 10.69
N ASP A 105 -13.11 34.34 9.49
CA ASP A 105 -13.23 35.51 8.61
C ASP A 105 -14.55 36.31 8.81
N GLU A 106 -15.51 35.82 9.60
CA GLU A 106 -16.72 36.53 10.05
C GLU A 106 -16.53 37.15 11.45
#